data_AF-A0A1F5UNE3-F1
#
_entry.id   AF-A0A1F5UNE3-F1
#
_cell.length_a   1.000
_cell.length_b   1.000
_cell.length_c   1.000
_cell.angle_alpha   90.00
_cell.angle_beta   90.00
_cell.angle_gamma   90.00
#
_symmetry.space_group_name_H-M   'P 1'
#
loop_
_entity.id
_entity.type
_entity.pdbx_description
1 polymer ?
#
loop_
_entity_poly.entity_id
_entity_poly.type
_entity_poly.pdbx_seq_one_letter_code
_entity_poly.pdbx_strand_id
1 'polypeptide(L)'
;MQNGFTGALKIGMADHVTIRSCIALNSGEYNFFTAYAWYPLFENCQTYGAVNQHGIYFSNSNKYPTARGNIIYNNGGCGIHNNGDVSMTGRAGADGINHNGLIEKNIIYNNSTKGGAAINMDGCRDYVVKNNLLYNNKAGGITSFITDGASSGNNKFYNNIVIFENAVGRSGINLQSSPGNTVSNNIFINGISTNRGCLEYDAASLVGLTFSNNTLYQQNSSSNVIFNGSSMSTLTAWQTATGKGAGCLFALPSFVNSAAGDYHSTVSSIVIGTGLTLSEVTDDLDGNLRPSSGYDTGCYQYGSSTTPITTAATANPLNQILVYPNPYDSRISDSFKLIKIPSNVNVKVINAAGGLLREYSNVSGTLSWDGKDSSNTQVSRGIYYIVMEDTTSNKRVIKMALLK
;
A
#
# COMPACT_ATOMS: atom_id res chain seq x y z
N MET A 1 16.41 15.18 4.96
CA MET A 1 15.49 16.27 5.35
C MET A 1 14.21 15.66 5.82
N GLN A 2 13.93 15.83 7.11
CA GLN A 2 12.61 15.61 7.69
C GLN A 2 11.73 16.76 7.19
N ASN A 3 10.59 16.45 6.58
CA ASN A 3 9.56 17.48 6.45
C ASN A 3 9.01 17.67 7.86
N GLY A 4 9.23 18.83 8.48
CA GLY A 4 8.60 19.22 9.75
C GLY A 4 7.08 19.41 9.65
N PHE A 5 6.46 18.93 8.57
CA PHE A 5 5.02 18.98 8.34
C PHE A 5 4.36 17.71 8.85
N THR A 6 3.19 17.90 9.48
CA THR A 6 2.33 16.84 9.98
C THR A 6 1.98 15.84 8.88
N GLY A 7 1.71 16.29 7.64
CA GLY A 7 1.60 15.39 6.50
C GLY A 7 1.92 16.01 5.14
N ALA A 8 1.99 15.18 4.10
CA ALA A 8 2.29 15.63 2.74
C ALA A 8 1.07 16.21 2.02
N LEU A 9 -0.10 15.58 2.18
CA LEU A 9 -1.37 16.08 1.64
C LEU A 9 -2.51 15.78 2.62
N LYS A 10 -3.38 16.77 2.82
CA LYS A 10 -4.61 16.66 3.61
C LYS A 10 -5.82 17.09 2.78
N ILE A 11 -6.83 16.23 2.71
CA ILE A 11 -8.12 16.46 2.06
C ILE A 11 -9.19 16.46 3.16
N GLY A 12 -9.81 17.60 3.43
CA GLY A 12 -10.83 17.73 4.48
C GLY A 12 -12.16 18.20 3.89
N MET A 13 -13.27 17.56 4.26
CA MET A 13 -14.63 17.98 3.87
C MET A 13 -14.78 18.21 2.36
N ALA A 14 -14.25 17.29 1.56
CA ALA A 14 -14.23 17.41 0.11
C ALA A 14 -14.88 16.19 -0.56
N ASP A 15 -15.27 16.37 -1.81
CA ASP A 15 -15.91 15.33 -2.62
C ASP A 15 -15.16 15.14 -3.95
N HIS A 16 -15.08 13.89 -4.42
CA HIS A 16 -14.54 13.52 -5.74
C HIS A 16 -13.10 13.97 -5.99
N VAL A 17 -12.27 13.97 -4.94
CA VAL A 17 -10.84 14.31 -5.08
C VAL A 17 -10.07 13.08 -5.55
N THR A 18 -9.36 13.23 -6.67
CA THR A 18 -8.46 12.20 -7.21
C THR A 18 -7.00 12.64 -7.07
N ILE A 19 -6.20 11.77 -6.47
CA ILE A 19 -4.74 11.87 -6.42
C ILE A 19 -4.19 10.65 -7.15
N ARG A 20 -3.53 10.88 -8.27
CA ARG A 20 -3.05 9.82 -9.16
C ARG A 20 -1.58 9.99 -9.49
N SER A 21 -0.84 8.89 -9.52
CA SER A 21 0.56 8.89 -9.97
C SER A 21 1.46 9.87 -9.20
N CYS A 22 1.18 10.04 -7.91
CA CYS A 22 1.90 10.95 -7.02
C CYS A 22 2.85 10.17 -6.10
N ILE A 23 3.87 10.86 -5.60
CA ILE A 23 4.76 10.34 -4.55
C ILE A 23 4.64 11.23 -3.32
N ALA A 24 4.35 10.64 -2.17
CA ALA A 24 4.46 11.30 -0.86
C ALA A 24 5.43 10.55 0.03
N LEU A 25 6.40 11.26 0.61
CA LEU A 25 7.43 10.62 1.40
C LEU A 25 7.93 11.45 2.59
N ASN A 26 8.41 10.76 3.62
CA ASN A 26 9.16 11.32 4.75
C ASN A 26 8.45 12.47 5.50
N SER A 27 7.12 12.36 5.62
CA SER A 27 6.30 13.25 6.44
C SER A 27 6.46 12.96 7.94
N GLY A 28 6.18 13.94 8.80
CA GLY A 28 6.25 13.76 10.26
C GLY A 28 5.22 12.75 10.79
N GLU A 29 3.94 12.91 10.43
CA GLU A 29 2.87 12.00 10.87
C GLU A 29 2.45 11.05 9.75
N TYR A 30 1.71 11.53 8.75
CA TYR A 30 1.11 10.72 7.68
C TYR A 30 1.48 11.26 6.30
N ASN A 31 1.44 10.42 5.25
CA ASN A 31 1.69 10.90 3.89
C ASN A 31 0.42 11.48 3.25
N PHE A 32 -0.57 10.64 2.95
CA PHE A 32 -1.87 11.09 2.46
C PHE A 32 -2.93 10.96 3.55
N PHE A 33 -3.73 12.01 3.74
CA PHE A 33 -4.78 12.04 4.73
C PHE A 33 -6.09 12.56 4.13
N THR A 34 -7.18 11.91 4.49
CA THR A 34 -8.53 12.43 4.31
C THR A 34 -9.25 12.54 5.65
N ALA A 35 -10.14 13.52 5.77
CA ALA A 35 -11.17 13.56 6.80
C ALA A 35 -12.48 14.02 6.20
N TYR A 36 -13.56 13.31 6.49
CA TYR A 36 -14.90 13.66 6.00
C TYR A 36 -14.98 13.75 4.46
N ALA A 37 -14.32 12.86 3.73
CA ALA A 37 -14.25 12.92 2.28
C ALA A 37 -15.18 11.90 1.60
N TRP A 38 -15.91 12.31 0.56
CA TRP A 38 -16.73 11.40 -0.25
C TRP A 38 -16.08 11.18 -1.62
N TYR A 39 -15.99 9.92 -2.04
CA TYR A 39 -15.29 9.49 -3.25
C TYR A 39 -13.82 9.95 -3.35
N PRO A 40 -13.01 9.93 -2.27
CA PRO A 40 -11.58 10.17 -2.43
C PRO A 40 -10.94 8.97 -3.16
N LEU A 41 -10.10 9.26 -4.14
CA LEU A 41 -9.34 8.28 -4.91
C LEU A 41 -7.84 8.52 -4.77
N PHE A 42 -7.12 7.55 -4.21
CA PHE A 42 -5.66 7.45 -4.27
C PHE A 42 -5.29 6.31 -5.21
N GLU A 43 -4.74 6.65 -6.38
CA GLU A 43 -4.48 5.66 -7.44
C GLU A 43 -3.06 5.72 -7.96
N ASN A 44 -2.41 4.55 -8.10
CA ASN A 44 -1.08 4.42 -8.69
C ASN A 44 -0.03 5.34 -8.05
N CYS A 45 -0.17 5.60 -6.75
CA CYS A 45 0.74 6.45 -5.99
C CYS A 45 1.80 5.63 -5.24
N GLN A 46 2.86 6.31 -4.82
CA GLN A 46 3.85 5.76 -3.89
C GLN A 46 3.84 6.54 -2.58
N THR A 47 3.70 5.85 -1.44
CA THR A 47 3.72 6.50 -0.12
C THR A 47 4.68 5.80 0.82
N TYR A 48 5.67 6.50 1.35
CA TYR A 48 6.66 5.87 2.24
C TYR A 48 7.32 6.78 3.28
N GLY A 49 7.90 6.18 4.31
CA GLY A 49 8.74 6.90 5.27
C GLY A 49 7.99 7.89 6.18
N ALA A 50 6.65 7.81 6.29
CA ALA A 50 5.93 8.59 7.30
C ALA A 50 6.45 8.20 8.70
N VAL A 51 6.91 9.18 9.48
CA VAL A 51 7.72 8.89 10.68
C VAL A 51 6.88 8.31 11.80
N ASN A 52 5.75 8.93 12.12
CA ASN A 52 4.93 8.55 13.28
C ASN A 52 3.70 7.72 12.91
N GLN A 53 3.13 7.90 11.72
CA GLN A 53 1.85 7.30 11.34
C GLN A 53 1.89 6.68 9.94
N HIS A 54 0.89 6.96 9.11
CA HIS A 54 0.43 6.07 8.05
C HIS A 54 0.86 6.52 6.66
N GLY A 55 0.88 5.57 5.71
CA GLY A 55 1.00 5.88 4.28
C GLY A 55 -0.23 6.61 3.76
N ILE A 56 -1.37 5.93 3.80
CA ILE A 56 -2.68 6.50 3.44
C ILE A 56 -3.59 6.43 4.67
N TYR A 57 -4.21 7.56 5.02
CA TYR A 57 -5.08 7.68 6.18
C TYR A 57 -6.46 8.19 5.77
N PHE A 58 -7.46 7.31 5.78
CA PHE A 58 -8.87 7.65 5.68
C PHE A 58 -9.46 7.86 7.09
N SER A 59 -9.51 9.11 7.56
CA SER A 59 -9.90 9.45 8.94
C SER A 59 -11.36 9.90 9.06
N ASN A 60 -11.96 9.65 10.23
CA ASN A 60 -13.28 10.00 10.72
C ASN A 60 -14.46 9.34 9.97
N SER A 61 -14.85 9.86 8.81
CA SER A 61 -16.03 9.39 8.08
C SER A 61 -15.86 9.63 6.60
N ASN A 62 -15.44 8.60 5.87
CA ASN A 62 -15.24 8.63 4.44
C ASN A 62 -16.33 7.81 3.76
N LYS A 63 -16.79 8.30 2.61
CA LYS A 63 -17.81 7.62 1.83
C LYS A 63 -17.21 7.20 0.50
N TYR A 64 -17.27 5.91 0.16
CA TYR A 64 -16.67 5.37 -1.07
C TYR A 64 -15.16 5.68 -1.25
N PRO A 65 -14.31 5.59 -0.20
CA PRO A 65 -12.89 5.81 -0.37
C PRO A 65 -12.25 4.69 -1.21
N THR A 66 -11.37 5.06 -2.13
CA THR A 66 -10.64 4.11 -2.97
C THR A 66 -9.13 4.28 -2.83
N ALA A 67 -8.43 3.19 -2.54
CA ALA A 67 -6.98 3.07 -2.66
C ALA A 67 -6.66 1.94 -3.65
N ARG A 68 -6.16 2.31 -4.84
CA ARG A 68 -5.90 1.36 -5.93
C ARG A 68 -4.48 1.44 -6.47
N GLY A 69 -3.83 0.30 -6.70
CA GLY A 69 -2.58 0.26 -7.48
C GLY A 69 -1.39 0.95 -6.80
N ASN A 70 -1.47 1.21 -5.49
CA ASN A 70 -0.45 1.97 -4.79
C ASN A 70 0.68 1.09 -4.28
N ILE A 71 1.87 1.67 -4.15
CA ILE A 71 3.03 1.05 -3.50
C ILE A 71 3.28 1.78 -2.17
N ILE A 72 3.11 1.08 -1.05
CA ILE A 72 3.03 1.69 0.29
C ILE A 72 4.00 1.01 1.23
N TYR A 73 5.05 1.72 1.68
CA TYR A 73 6.12 1.05 2.41
C TYR A 73 6.87 1.89 3.43
N ASN A 74 7.53 1.22 4.39
CA ASN A 74 8.39 1.86 5.38
C ASN A 74 7.73 3.02 6.17
N ASN A 75 6.41 2.98 6.36
CA ASN A 75 5.70 3.94 7.22
C ASN A 75 5.71 3.42 8.67
N GLY A 76 5.85 4.33 9.64
CA GLY A 76 5.93 3.99 11.05
C GLY A 76 4.70 3.24 11.55
N GLY A 77 3.51 3.67 11.16
CA GLY A 77 2.23 3.01 11.42
C GLY A 77 1.75 2.15 10.25
N CYS A 78 0.42 2.07 10.09
CA CYS A 78 -0.23 1.33 9.01
C CYS A 78 0.22 1.75 7.60
N GLY A 79 0.17 0.82 6.65
CA GLY A 79 0.24 1.17 5.23
C GLY A 79 -0.99 1.98 4.85
N ILE A 80 -2.18 1.39 5.05
CA ILE A 80 -3.47 2.05 4.94
C ILE A 80 -4.18 1.99 6.29
N HIS A 81 -4.56 3.15 6.83
CA HIS A 81 -5.43 3.24 7.99
C HIS A 81 -6.77 3.82 7.58
N ASN A 82 -7.84 3.08 7.80
CA ASN A 82 -9.20 3.60 7.82
C ASN A 82 -9.60 3.69 9.29
N ASN A 83 -9.81 4.91 9.79
CA ASN A 83 -10.25 5.15 11.16
C ASN A 83 -11.61 5.83 11.13
N GLY A 84 -12.68 5.04 11.23
CA GLY A 84 -14.00 5.57 11.56
C GLY A 84 -13.96 6.20 12.94
N ASP A 85 -14.68 7.30 13.17
CA ASP A 85 -14.76 7.92 14.50
C ASP A 85 -16.15 8.51 14.76
N VAL A 86 -16.91 7.88 15.66
CA VAL A 86 -18.29 8.27 16.02
C VAL A 86 -18.36 9.58 16.80
N SER A 87 -17.27 9.96 17.49
CA SER A 87 -17.21 11.22 18.22
C SER A 87 -17.02 12.42 17.29
N MET A 88 -16.59 12.16 16.06
CA MET A 88 -16.21 13.15 15.07
C MET A 88 -17.38 13.46 14.12
N THR A 89 -18.29 14.33 14.54
CA THR A 89 -19.51 14.71 13.80
C THR A 89 -19.35 15.97 12.93
N GLY A 90 -18.13 16.25 12.48
CA GLY A 90 -17.75 17.56 11.89
C GLY A 90 -18.39 17.90 10.54
N ARG A 91 -19.07 16.96 9.87
CA ARG A 91 -19.71 17.14 8.56
C ARG A 91 -21.09 16.49 8.58
N ALA A 92 -22.10 17.15 8.00
CA ALA A 92 -23.41 16.53 7.81
C ALA A 92 -23.26 15.21 7.01
N GLY A 93 -23.84 14.12 7.51
CA GLY A 93 -23.66 12.77 6.95
C GLY A 93 -22.40 12.03 7.44
N ALA A 94 -21.63 12.61 8.37
CA ALA A 94 -20.64 11.87 9.15
C ALA A 94 -21.36 11.05 10.24
N ASP A 95 -21.18 9.74 10.17
CA ASP A 95 -21.79 8.73 11.05
C ASP A 95 -20.74 7.92 11.83
N GLY A 96 -19.47 8.31 11.75
CA GLY A 96 -18.36 7.57 12.35
C GLY A 96 -18.02 6.27 11.63
N ILE A 97 -18.48 6.08 10.40
CA ILE A 97 -18.25 4.89 9.60
C ILE A 97 -17.58 5.28 8.28
N ASN A 98 -16.47 4.61 7.97
CA ASN A 98 -15.98 4.58 6.61
C ASN A 98 -16.76 3.49 5.85
N HIS A 99 -17.52 3.86 4.82
CA HIS A 99 -18.40 2.91 4.12
C HIS A 99 -18.03 2.67 2.66
N ASN A 100 -18.44 1.53 2.11
CA ASN A 100 -18.40 1.23 0.67
C ASN A 100 -17.02 1.47 0.01
N GLY A 101 -15.95 1.24 0.76
CA GLY A 101 -14.59 1.50 0.28
C GLY A 101 -14.04 0.38 -0.58
N LEU A 102 -13.02 0.73 -1.38
CA LEU A 102 -12.32 -0.19 -2.27
C LEU A 102 -10.81 -0.09 -2.03
N ILE A 103 -10.21 -1.18 -1.58
CA ILE A 103 -8.75 -1.29 -1.43
C ILE A 103 -8.30 -2.42 -2.34
N GLU A 104 -7.72 -2.08 -3.49
CA GLU A 104 -7.36 -3.10 -4.46
C GLU A 104 -6.00 -2.91 -5.13
N LYS A 105 -5.37 -4.03 -5.49
CA LYS A 105 -4.14 -4.03 -6.29
C LYS A 105 -2.99 -3.22 -5.67
N ASN A 106 -2.96 -3.09 -4.35
CA ASN A 106 -1.88 -2.39 -3.66
C ASN A 106 -0.76 -3.35 -3.27
N ILE A 107 0.48 -2.87 -3.30
CA ILE A 107 1.66 -3.55 -2.78
C ILE A 107 2.08 -2.83 -1.49
N ILE A 108 1.94 -3.48 -0.34
CA ILE A 108 2.07 -2.88 0.98
C ILE A 108 3.11 -3.64 1.81
N TYR A 109 4.25 -3.02 2.11
CA TYR A 109 5.35 -3.77 2.74
C TYR A 109 6.20 -2.97 3.72
N ASN A 110 6.83 -3.66 4.68
CA ASN A 110 7.72 -3.06 5.68
C ASN A 110 7.11 -1.90 6.48
N ASN A 111 5.79 -1.83 6.60
CA ASN A 111 5.12 -0.83 7.43
C ASN A 111 4.96 -1.32 8.88
N SER A 112 4.49 -0.43 9.75
CA SER A 112 3.94 -0.76 11.07
C SER A 112 4.96 -1.14 12.14
N THR A 113 6.15 -0.55 12.09
CA THR A 113 7.18 -0.68 13.14
C THR A 113 6.74 -0.07 14.49
N LYS A 114 5.78 0.85 14.47
CA LYS A 114 5.15 1.48 15.65
C LYS A 114 3.77 0.88 16.00
N GLY A 115 3.40 -0.25 15.40
CA GLY A 115 2.11 -0.90 15.61
C GLY A 115 1.07 -0.61 14.52
N GLY A 116 -0.18 -1.02 14.77
CA GLY A 116 -1.26 -1.01 13.79
C GLY A 116 -1.30 -2.26 12.91
N ALA A 117 -1.76 -2.13 11.67
CA ALA A 117 -1.81 -3.21 10.69
C ALA A 117 -1.42 -2.69 9.30
N ALA A 118 -0.98 -3.56 8.39
CA ALA A 118 -0.70 -3.17 7.01
C ALA A 118 -1.94 -2.50 6.37
N ILE A 119 -3.11 -3.10 6.59
CA ILE A 119 -4.42 -2.48 6.36
C ILE A 119 -5.21 -2.53 7.68
N ASN A 120 -5.43 -1.36 8.28
CA ASN A 120 -6.17 -1.20 9.54
C ASN A 120 -7.55 -0.60 9.25
N MET A 121 -8.61 -1.22 9.72
CA MET A 121 -10.00 -0.88 9.38
C MET A 121 -10.88 -0.77 10.63
N ASP A 122 -10.69 0.33 11.37
CA ASP A 122 -11.60 0.72 12.46
C ASP A 122 -12.86 1.34 11.85
N GLY A 123 -14.03 0.87 12.24
CA GLY A 123 -15.30 1.47 11.81
C GLY A 123 -15.57 1.37 10.31
N CYS A 124 -15.18 0.24 9.68
CA CYS A 124 -15.32 0.06 8.23
C CYS A 124 -16.43 -0.94 7.88
N ARG A 125 -17.33 -0.52 6.99
CA ARG A 125 -18.44 -1.35 6.52
C ARG A 125 -18.55 -1.42 5.01
N ASP A 126 -18.96 -2.59 4.54
CA ASP A 126 -19.29 -2.84 3.13
C ASP A 126 -18.09 -2.56 2.19
N TYR A 127 -16.86 -2.79 2.67
CA TYR A 127 -15.65 -2.66 1.85
C TYR A 127 -15.45 -3.87 0.95
N VAL A 128 -14.77 -3.64 -0.18
CA VAL A 128 -14.10 -4.68 -0.95
C VAL A 128 -12.58 -4.46 -0.86
N VAL A 129 -11.90 -5.43 -0.26
CA VAL A 129 -10.43 -5.47 -0.12
C VAL A 129 -9.91 -6.63 -0.93
N LYS A 130 -9.35 -6.38 -2.13
CA LYS A 130 -9.01 -7.45 -3.07
C LYS A 130 -7.69 -7.31 -3.81
N ASN A 131 -7.08 -8.43 -4.19
CA ASN A 131 -5.85 -8.46 -4.99
C ASN A 131 -4.70 -7.62 -4.41
N ASN A 132 -4.61 -7.46 -3.08
CA ASN A 132 -3.48 -6.75 -2.47
C ASN A 132 -2.37 -7.73 -2.08
N LEU A 133 -1.12 -7.31 -2.26
CA LEU A 133 0.07 -8.00 -1.78
C LEU A 133 0.61 -7.28 -0.54
N LEU A 134 0.55 -7.95 0.61
CA LEU A 134 1.03 -7.46 1.90
C LEU A 134 2.17 -8.34 2.38
N TYR A 135 3.40 -7.82 2.46
CA TYR A 135 4.55 -8.62 2.91
C TYR A 135 5.51 -7.87 3.83
N ASN A 136 6.17 -8.57 4.73
CA ASN A 136 7.19 -8.04 5.66
C ASN A 136 6.73 -6.85 6.54
N ASN A 137 5.42 -6.61 6.65
CA ASN A 137 4.88 -5.64 7.61
C ASN A 137 5.09 -6.16 9.04
N LYS A 138 5.26 -5.25 10.02
CA LYS A 138 5.78 -5.61 11.34
C LYS A 138 4.71 -5.83 12.42
N ALA A 139 3.44 -5.57 12.11
CA ALA A 139 2.32 -5.69 13.04
C ALA A 139 1.17 -6.53 12.47
N GLY A 140 -0.08 -6.05 12.49
CA GLY A 140 -1.23 -6.79 11.92
C GLY A 140 -1.20 -6.87 10.40
N GLY A 141 -1.86 -7.88 9.83
CA GLY A 141 -2.01 -8.02 8.38
C GLY A 141 -3.15 -7.12 7.90
N ILE A 142 -4.34 -7.71 7.82
CA ILE A 142 -5.60 -6.98 7.63
C ILE A 142 -6.40 -7.07 8.94
N THR A 143 -6.77 -5.93 9.53
CA THR A 143 -7.56 -5.91 10.77
C THR A 143 -8.86 -5.14 10.53
N SER A 144 -10.00 -5.79 10.75
CA SER A 144 -11.33 -5.18 10.72
C SER A 144 -11.93 -5.20 12.11
N PHE A 145 -12.16 -4.01 12.67
CA PHE A 145 -12.52 -3.88 14.07
C PHE A 145 -13.35 -2.63 14.35
N ILE A 146 -13.77 -2.50 15.61
CA ILE A 146 -14.37 -1.29 16.17
C ILE A 146 -13.59 -0.89 17.42
N THR A 147 -13.08 0.33 17.44
CA THR A 147 -12.68 1.03 18.66
C THR A 147 -13.30 2.42 18.67
N ASP A 148 -12.90 3.27 17.71
CA ASP A 148 -13.40 4.65 17.58
C ASP A 148 -14.65 4.70 16.67
N GLY A 149 -14.74 3.76 15.73
CA GLY A 149 -15.81 3.73 14.74
C GLY A 149 -17.19 3.43 15.34
N ALA A 150 -18.26 3.86 14.66
CA ALA A 150 -19.61 3.56 15.12
C ALA A 150 -20.00 2.09 14.87
N SER A 151 -19.46 1.45 13.82
CA SER A 151 -19.67 0.03 13.52
C SER A 151 -18.72 -0.50 12.45
N SER A 152 -18.54 -1.82 12.41
CA SER A 152 -17.68 -2.55 11.46
C SER A 152 -18.40 -3.82 10.99
N GLY A 153 -18.03 -4.34 9.82
CA GLY A 153 -18.57 -5.59 9.28
C GLY A 153 -19.06 -5.53 7.85
N ASN A 154 -19.58 -6.65 7.35
CA ASN A 154 -20.02 -6.83 5.95
C ASN A 154 -18.93 -6.56 4.90
N ASN A 155 -17.65 -6.68 5.27
CA ASN A 155 -16.55 -6.46 4.34
C ASN A 155 -16.21 -7.75 3.58
N LYS A 156 -15.68 -7.58 2.37
CA LYS A 156 -15.26 -8.65 1.48
C LYS A 156 -13.74 -8.61 1.31
N PHE A 157 -13.06 -9.68 1.71
CA PHE A 157 -11.61 -9.84 1.61
C PHE A 157 -11.32 -10.94 0.60
N TYR A 158 -10.89 -10.57 -0.60
CA TYR A 158 -10.73 -11.52 -1.70
C TYR A 158 -9.34 -11.53 -2.30
N ASN A 159 -8.78 -12.71 -2.51
CA ASN A 159 -7.57 -12.83 -3.34
C ASN A 159 -6.41 -11.94 -2.86
N ASN A 160 -6.28 -11.69 -1.55
CA ASN A 160 -5.12 -11.00 -1.00
C ASN A 160 -4.03 -12.01 -0.63
N ILE A 161 -2.77 -11.58 -0.68
CA ILE A 161 -1.64 -12.30 -0.09
C ILE A 161 -1.16 -11.51 1.12
N VAL A 162 -1.10 -12.14 2.29
CA VAL A 162 -0.52 -11.55 3.51
C VAL A 162 0.55 -12.48 4.04
N ILE A 163 1.79 -11.98 4.09
CA ILE A 163 2.96 -12.77 4.46
C ILE A 163 3.78 -12.03 5.50
N PHE A 164 4.04 -12.72 6.61
CA PHE A 164 4.97 -12.25 7.64
C PHE A 164 6.30 -12.97 7.53
N GLU A 165 7.37 -12.27 7.95
CA GLU A 165 8.63 -12.93 8.27
C GLU A 165 8.45 -13.86 9.48
N ASN A 166 9.30 -14.88 9.57
CA ASN A 166 9.29 -15.78 10.70
C ASN A 166 9.44 -15.02 12.03
N ALA A 167 8.64 -15.37 13.04
CA ALA A 167 8.60 -14.73 14.36
C ALA A 167 8.21 -13.24 14.37
N VAL A 168 7.69 -12.71 13.26
CA VAL A 168 7.23 -11.32 13.13
C VAL A 168 5.73 -11.27 12.87
N GLY A 169 5.11 -10.14 13.22
CA GLY A 169 3.74 -9.83 12.85
C GLY A 169 2.70 -10.14 13.93
N ARG A 170 1.43 -10.14 13.51
CA ARG A 170 0.27 -10.62 14.27
C ARG A 170 -0.55 -11.49 13.31
N SER A 171 -1.86 -11.51 13.47
CA SER A 171 -2.70 -12.37 12.64
C SER A 171 -2.78 -11.88 11.18
N GLY A 172 -2.87 -12.83 10.24
CA GLY A 172 -2.98 -12.56 8.81
C GLY A 172 -4.23 -11.74 8.49
N ILE A 173 -5.37 -12.20 9.02
CA ILE A 173 -6.60 -11.43 9.14
C ILE A 173 -7.11 -11.48 10.59
N ASN A 174 -7.53 -10.32 11.12
CA ASN A 174 -8.10 -10.18 12.46
C ASN A 174 -9.46 -9.49 12.40
N LEU A 175 -10.50 -10.13 12.94
CA LEU A 175 -11.88 -9.65 12.94
C LEU A 175 -12.38 -9.47 14.39
N GLN A 176 -12.62 -8.24 14.82
CA GLN A 176 -13.03 -7.93 16.20
C GLN A 176 -14.29 -7.07 16.21
N SER A 177 -15.40 -7.58 16.72
CA SER A 177 -16.71 -6.91 16.64
C SER A 177 -17.08 -6.48 15.21
N SER A 178 -16.72 -7.32 14.23
CA SER A 178 -16.92 -7.10 12.80
C SER A 178 -17.67 -8.31 12.20
N PRO A 179 -19.01 -8.37 12.35
CA PRO A 179 -19.82 -9.47 11.82
C PRO A 179 -20.01 -9.40 10.31
N GLY A 180 -20.49 -10.50 9.70
CA GLY A 180 -20.96 -10.52 8.31
C GLY A 180 -19.87 -10.46 7.24
N ASN A 181 -18.60 -10.57 7.62
CA ASN A 181 -17.50 -10.53 6.66
C ASN A 181 -17.47 -11.77 5.76
N THR A 182 -16.97 -11.59 4.54
CA THR A 182 -16.63 -12.69 3.62
C THR A 182 -15.13 -12.67 3.37
N VAL A 183 -14.45 -13.78 3.65
CA VAL A 183 -13.01 -13.95 3.48
C VAL A 183 -12.78 -15.16 2.58
N SER A 184 -12.43 -14.92 1.32
CA SER A 184 -12.28 -16.01 0.35
C SER A 184 -11.09 -15.84 -0.57
N ASN A 185 -10.52 -16.97 -1.00
CA ASN A 185 -9.40 -17.01 -1.94
C ASN A 185 -8.12 -16.28 -1.47
N ASN A 186 -7.94 -16.00 -0.19
CA ASN A 186 -6.72 -15.32 0.29
C ASN A 186 -5.61 -16.33 0.59
N ILE A 187 -4.37 -15.87 0.57
CA ILE A 187 -3.21 -16.58 1.14
C ILE A 187 -2.80 -15.84 2.42
N PHE A 188 -2.77 -16.55 3.54
CA PHE A 188 -2.27 -16.05 4.82
C PHE A 188 -1.09 -16.90 5.28
N ILE A 189 0.11 -16.30 5.29
CA ILE A 189 1.33 -16.91 5.84
C ILE A 189 1.69 -16.15 7.11
N ASN A 190 1.37 -16.76 8.25
CA ASN A 190 1.58 -16.14 9.55
C ASN A 190 2.98 -16.42 10.10
N GLY A 191 3.56 -15.43 10.80
CA GLY A 191 4.91 -15.46 11.34
C GLY A 191 5.00 -15.90 12.80
N ILE A 192 3.93 -15.72 13.59
CA ILE A 192 3.91 -16.05 15.02
C ILE A 192 2.90 -17.15 15.29
N SER A 193 3.32 -18.29 15.86
CA SER A 193 2.47 -19.46 16.11
C SER A 193 1.85 -19.52 17.51
N THR A 194 2.10 -18.52 18.35
CA THR A 194 1.57 -18.41 19.71
C THR A 194 0.62 -17.23 19.82
N ASN A 195 -0.60 -17.47 20.29
CA ASN A 195 -1.64 -16.46 20.52
C ASN A 195 -1.99 -15.57 19.31
N ARG A 196 -1.60 -15.97 18.09
CA ARG A 196 -1.85 -15.30 16.81
C ARG A 196 -1.94 -16.37 15.73
N GLY A 197 -2.83 -16.19 14.76
CA GLY A 197 -3.09 -17.18 13.71
C GLY A 197 -3.19 -16.56 12.32
N CYS A 198 -3.37 -17.39 11.30
CA CYS A 198 -3.77 -16.90 9.98
C CYS A 198 -5.12 -16.16 10.05
N LEU A 199 -6.05 -16.67 10.86
CA LEU A 199 -7.30 -16.02 11.24
C LEU A 199 -7.30 -15.78 12.75
N GLU A 200 -7.63 -14.56 13.16
CA GLU A 200 -8.04 -14.19 14.51
C GLU A 200 -9.45 -13.61 14.51
N TYR A 201 -10.28 -14.01 15.46
CA TYR A 201 -11.65 -13.53 15.55
C TYR A 201 -12.21 -13.55 16.97
N ASP A 202 -13.21 -12.70 17.23
CA ASP A 202 -14.09 -12.79 18.40
C ASP A 202 -15.45 -13.42 18.07
N ALA A 203 -16.22 -13.78 19.10
CA ALA A 203 -17.53 -14.43 18.92
C ALA A 203 -18.50 -13.60 18.08
N ALA A 204 -18.50 -12.27 18.23
CA ALA A 204 -19.34 -11.36 17.46
C ALA A 204 -19.00 -11.42 15.96
N SER A 205 -17.72 -11.50 15.61
CA SER A 205 -17.27 -11.55 14.21
C SER A 205 -17.50 -12.90 13.55
N LEU A 206 -17.81 -13.96 14.32
CA LEU A 206 -18.18 -15.26 13.76
C LEU A 206 -19.59 -15.25 13.14
N VAL A 207 -20.46 -14.35 13.61
CA VAL A 207 -21.84 -14.20 13.11
C VAL A 207 -21.81 -13.72 11.66
N GLY A 208 -22.44 -14.49 10.77
CA GLY A 208 -22.48 -14.17 9.34
C GLY A 208 -21.13 -14.32 8.61
N LEU A 209 -20.06 -14.77 9.28
CA LEU A 209 -18.76 -14.96 8.64
C LEU A 209 -18.84 -16.04 7.55
N THR A 210 -18.46 -15.69 6.34
CA THR A 210 -18.09 -16.66 5.31
C THR A 210 -16.57 -16.71 5.23
N PHE A 211 -16.00 -17.90 5.44
CA PHE A 211 -14.55 -18.12 5.34
C PHE A 211 -14.35 -19.39 4.50
N SER A 212 -13.85 -19.25 3.28
CA SER A 212 -13.79 -20.36 2.32
C SER A 212 -12.63 -20.23 1.35
N ASN A 213 -12.08 -21.36 0.90
CA ASN A 213 -11.03 -21.40 -0.13
C ASN A 213 -9.82 -20.49 0.17
N ASN A 214 -9.49 -20.27 1.44
CA ASN A 214 -8.26 -19.58 1.81
C ASN A 214 -7.14 -20.59 1.99
N THR A 215 -5.93 -20.22 1.57
CA THR A 215 -4.72 -21.00 1.83
C THR A 215 -4.03 -20.42 3.05
N LEU A 216 -3.87 -21.24 4.08
CA LEU A 216 -3.29 -20.87 5.37
C LEU A 216 -1.95 -21.57 5.53
N TYR A 217 -0.96 -20.87 6.10
CA TYR A 217 0.28 -21.49 6.54
C TYR A 217 0.81 -20.80 7.79
N GLN A 218 1.27 -21.61 8.74
CA GLN A 218 1.80 -21.13 10.01
C GLN A 218 3.28 -21.45 10.09
N GLN A 219 4.12 -20.42 10.19
CA GLN A 219 5.54 -20.65 10.40
C GLN A 219 5.80 -21.29 11.77
N ASN A 220 6.71 -22.27 11.78
CA ASN A 220 7.08 -23.09 12.95
C ASN A 220 5.90 -23.79 13.67
N SER A 221 4.80 -24.07 12.98
CA SER A 221 3.73 -24.91 13.51
C SER A 221 3.11 -25.73 12.40
N SER A 222 2.81 -26.99 12.71
CA SER A 222 2.12 -27.91 11.80
C SER A 222 0.61 -27.90 11.96
N SER A 223 0.05 -27.06 12.83
CA SER A 223 -1.38 -27.17 13.15
C SER A 223 -2.05 -25.90 13.69
N ASN A 224 -1.35 -24.97 14.34
CA ASN A 224 -1.98 -23.82 15.00
C ASN A 224 -2.23 -22.66 14.03
N VAL A 225 -3.38 -22.62 13.37
CA VAL A 225 -3.68 -21.60 12.34
C VAL A 225 -4.83 -20.66 12.66
N ILE A 226 -5.71 -21.03 13.59
CA ILE A 226 -6.86 -20.20 13.96
C ILE A 226 -6.75 -19.81 15.44
N PHE A 227 -6.90 -18.52 15.73
CA PHE A 227 -6.92 -17.98 17.09
C PHE A 227 -8.29 -17.35 17.39
N ASN A 228 -8.96 -17.75 18.46
CA ASN A 228 -10.28 -17.20 18.82
C ASN A 228 -10.20 -16.06 19.86
N GLY A 229 -9.02 -15.45 20.02
CA GLY A 229 -8.74 -14.45 21.06
C GLY A 229 -8.25 -15.04 22.39
N SER A 230 -8.36 -16.36 22.61
CA SER A 230 -7.93 -17.02 23.86
C SER A 230 -7.14 -18.30 23.65
N SER A 231 -7.43 -19.07 22.60
CA SER A 231 -6.77 -20.35 22.30
C SER A 231 -6.51 -20.53 20.81
N MET A 232 -5.46 -21.29 20.50
CA MET A 232 -5.14 -21.74 19.15
C MET A 232 -5.91 -23.01 18.81
N SER A 233 -6.23 -23.19 17.53
CA SER A 233 -6.86 -24.40 16.99
C SER A 233 -6.35 -24.73 15.60
N THR A 234 -6.56 -25.99 15.21
CA THR A 234 -6.30 -26.46 13.84
C THR A 234 -7.42 -26.08 12.90
N LEU A 235 -7.11 -26.00 11.60
CA LEU A 235 -8.12 -25.75 10.58
C LEU A 235 -9.25 -26.79 10.66
N THR A 236 -8.90 -28.08 10.77
CA THR A 236 -9.89 -29.17 10.86
C THR A 236 -10.75 -29.08 12.12
N ALA A 237 -10.15 -28.82 13.29
CA ALA A 237 -10.92 -28.68 14.52
C ALA A 237 -11.90 -27.49 14.44
N TRP A 238 -11.43 -26.37 13.87
CA TRP A 238 -12.27 -25.19 13.66
C TRP A 238 -13.40 -25.43 12.65
N GLN A 239 -13.11 -26.13 11.55
CA GLN A 239 -14.11 -26.56 10.57
C GLN A 239 -15.21 -27.42 11.22
N THR A 240 -14.82 -28.42 12.02
CA THR A 240 -15.78 -29.26 12.74
C THR A 240 -16.62 -28.46 13.73
N ALA A 241 -16.01 -27.52 14.45
CA ALA A 241 -16.70 -26.74 15.48
C ALA A 241 -17.67 -25.69 14.91
N THR A 242 -17.39 -25.15 13.72
CA THR A 242 -18.11 -23.98 13.20
C THR A 242 -18.86 -24.22 11.89
N GLY A 243 -18.55 -25.30 11.18
CA GLY A 243 -19.03 -25.56 9.81
C GLY A 243 -18.47 -24.58 8.76
N LYS A 244 -17.50 -23.72 9.12
CA LYS A 244 -16.85 -22.76 8.22
C LYS A 244 -15.52 -23.32 7.71
N GLY A 245 -14.87 -22.63 6.77
CA GLY A 245 -13.56 -23.03 6.25
C GLY A 245 -13.62 -24.05 5.12
N ALA A 246 -14.77 -24.21 4.46
CA ALA A 246 -14.90 -25.09 3.31
C ALA A 246 -13.90 -24.71 2.21
N GLY A 247 -13.21 -25.71 1.64
CA GLY A 247 -12.19 -25.51 0.61
C GLY A 247 -10.89 -24.84 1.07
N CYS A 248 -10.76 -24.44 2.34
CA CYS A 248 -9.50 -23.90 2.85
C CYS A 248 -8.41 -24.98 2.89
N LEU A 249 -7.18 -24.56 2.60
CA LEU A 249 -5.99 -25.40 2.61
C LEU A 249 -5.07 -25.00 3.75
N PHE A 250 -4.38 -25.97 4.33
CA PHE A 250 -3.25 -25.71 5.23
C PHE A 250 -1.97 -26.24 4.60
N ALA A 251 -1.29 -25.39 3.84
CA ALA A 251 -0.08 -25.74 3.11
C ALA A 251 0.70 -24.48 2.72
N LEU A 252 2.02 -24.59 2.63
CA LEU A 252 2.89 -23.50 2.15
C LEU A 252 2.84 -23.43 0.62
N PRO A 253 2.44 -22.30 0.02
CA PRO A 253 2.57 -22.07 -1.42
C PRO A 253 4.03 -22.02 -1.86
N SER A 254 4.28 -22.40 -3.12
CA SER A 254 5.60 -22.25 -3.75
C SER A 254 5.61 -20.98 -4.60
N PHE A 255 6.52 -20.06 -4.29
CA PHE A 255 6.67 -18.79 -5.00
C PHE A 255 7.97 -18.75 -5.81
N VAL A 256 7.98 -17.97 -6.88
CA VAL A 256 9.12 -17.81 -7.79
C VAL A 256 10.34 -17.25 -7.05
N ASN A 257 10.20 -16.12 -6.35
CA ASN A 257 11.30 -15.52 -5.60
C ASN A 257 10.82 -14.60 -4.46
N SER A 258 10.32 -15.20 -3.38
CA SER A 258 9.81 -14.46 -2.22
C SER A 258 10.86 -13.57 -1.55
N ALA A 259 12.15 -13.91 -1.62
CA ALA A 259 13.23 -13.09 -1.07
C ALA A 259 13.39 -11.76 -1.81
N ALA A 260 13.02 -11.70 -3.10
CA ALA A 260 12.99 -10.48 -3.90
C ALA A 260 11.61 -9.79 -3.93
N GLY A 261 10.64 -10.28 -3.15
CA GLY A 261 9.27 -9.78 -3.17
C GLY A 261 8.42 -10.28 -4.36
N ASP A 262 8.90 -11.30 -5.07
CA ASP A 262 8.15 -11.94 -6.15
C ASP A 262 7.36 -13.14 -5.61
N TYR A 263 6.06 -12.92 -5.41
CA TYR A 263 5.12 -13.90 -4.90
C TYR A 263 4.23 -14.52 -6.00
N HIS A 264 4.66 -14.47 -7.25
CA HIS A 264 4.06 -15.30 -8.29
C HIS A 264 4.23 -16.78 -7.95
N SER A 265 3.20 -17.57 -8.24
CA SER A 265 3.23 -19.01 -8.05
C SER A 265 4.21 -19.67 -9.02
N THR A 266 4.98 -20.64 -8.53
CA THR A 266 5.63 -21.61 -9.42
C THR A 266 4.60 -22.58 -10.00
N VAL A 267 4.97 -23.31 -11.06
CA VAL A 267 4.10 -24.34 -11.67
C VAL A 267 3.64 -25.43 -10.68
N SER A 268 4.41 -25.67 -9.62
CA SER A 268 4.13 -26.67 -8.58
C SER A 268 3.38 -26.10 -7.38
N SER A 269 2.97 -24.84 -7.42
CA SER A 269 2.31 -24.21 -6.27
C SER A 269 0.92 -24.80 -6.03
N ILE A 270 0.63 -25.12 -4.76
CA ILE A 270 -0.64 -25.73 -4.33
C ILE A 270 -1.85 -24.81 -4.47
N VAL A 271 -1.62 -23.53 -4.76
CA VAL A 271 -2.67 -22.49 -4.82
C VAL A 271 -3.32 -22.40 -6.20
N ILE A 272 -2.77 -23.08 -7.19
CA ILE A 272 -3.25 -23.04 -8.58
C ILE A 272 -4.61 -23.74 -8.68
N GLY A 273 -5.62 -23.02 -9.16
CA GLY A 273 -6.96 -23.56 -9.42
C GLY A 273 -7.79 -23.91 -8.18
N THR A 274 -7.38 -23.51 -6.98
CA THR A 274 -8.06 -23.89 -5.71
C THR A 274 -9.07 -22.86 -5.19
N GLY A 275 -9.13 -21.69 -5.82
CA GLY A 275 -10.04 -20.59 -5.49
C GLY A 275 -11.43 -20.72 -6.13
N LEU A 276 -12.39 -20.05 -5.50
CA LEU A 276 -13.74 -19.84 -6.02
C LEU A 276 -13.73 -18.84 -7.19
N THR A 277 -14.61 -19.03 -8.16
CA THR A 277 -14.95 -17.96 -9.11
C THR A 277 -15.69 -16.86 -8.38
N LEU A 278 -15.12 -15.64 -8.36
CA LEU A 278 -15.73 -14.46 -7.74
C LEU A 278 -15.99 -13.41 -8.81
N SER A 279 -17.25 -13.09 -9.07
CA SER A 279 -17.65 -12.12 -10.12
C SER A 279 -17.06 -10.73 -9.92
N GLU A 280 -16.76 -10.36 -8.68
CA GLU A 280 -16.15 -9.08 -8.31
C GLU A 280 -14.63 -9.04 -8.53
N VAL A 281 -13.99 -10.18 -8.82
CA VAL A 281 -12.54 -10.31 -9.03
C VAL A 281 -12.31 -10.83 -10.45
N THR A 282 -12.28 -9.92 -11.42
CA THR A 282 -12.18 -10.26 -12.85
C THR A 282 -10.74 -10.40 -13.33
N ASP A 283 -9.78 -9.83 -12.61
CA ASP A 283 -8.36 -9.88 -12.90
C ASP A 283 -7.52 -10.02 -11.61
N ASP A 284 -6.21 -10.12 -11.76
CA ASP A 284 -5.25 -10.23 -10.67
C ASP A 284 -4.50 -8.89 -10.42
N LEU A 285 -3.47 -8.91 -9.57
CA LEU A 285 -2.66 -7.74 -9.22
C LEU A 285 -1.87 -7.19 -10.43
N ASP A 286 -1.44 -8.05 -11.35
CA ASP A 286 -0.73 -7.64 -12.58
C ASP A 286 -1.69 -7.22 -13.71
N GLY A 287 -3.00 -7.40 -13.50
CA GLY A 287 -4.02 -7.09 -14.49
C GLY A 287 -4.30 -8.25 -15.45
N ASN A 288 -3.80 -9.45 -15.14
CA ASN A 288 -4.17 -10.65 -15.88
C ASN A 288 -5.61 -11.04 -15.59
N LEU A 289 -6.39 -11.32 -16.64
CA LEU A 289 -7.75 -11.81 -16.50
C LEU A 289 -7.77 -13.17 -15.80
N ARG A 290 -8.70 -13.34 -14.89
CA ARG A 290 -8.95 -14.65 -14.28
C ARG A 290 -9.80 -15.53 -15.21
N PRO A 291 -9.56 -16.85 -15.25
CA PRO A 291 -10.32 -17.77 -16.08
C PRO A 291 -11.78 -17.86 -15.62
N SER A 292 -12.69 -18.47 -16.40
CA SER A 292 -14.10 -18.64 -15.99
C SER A 292 -14.29 -19.55 -14.76
N SER A 293 -13.33 -20.43 -14.49
CA SER A 293 -13.32 -21.34 -13.34
C SER A 293 -11.88 -21.69 -12.96
N GLY A 294 -11.66 -22.10 -11.71
CA GLY A 294 -10.33 -22.48 -11.22
C GLY A 294 -9.46 -21.26 -11.00
N TYR A 295 -9.95 -20.30 -10.21
CA TYR A 295 -9.13 -19.17 -9.77
C TYR A 295 -7.98 -19.69 -8.93
N ASP A 296 -6.85 -19.01 -8.97
CA ASP A 296 -5.81 -19.22 -7.97
C ASP A 296 -6.18 -18.47 -6.69
N THR A 297 -5.83 -19.06 -5.54
CA THR A 297 -5.85 -18.30 -4.28
C THR A 297 -4.69 -17.31 -4.27
N GLY A 298 -4.89 -16.15 -3.65
CA GLY A 298 -3.95 -15.04 -3.67
C GLY A 298 -4.18 -14.05 -4.82
N CYS A 299 -3.32 -13.04 -4.87
CA CYS A 299 -3.46 -11.85 -5.71
C CYS A 299 -2.88 -12.02 -7.11
N TYR A 300 -2.27 -13.17 -7.42
CA TYR A 300 -1.70 -13.49 -8.73
C TYR A 300 -2.43 -14.69 -9.33
N GLN A 301 -2.55 -14.72 -10.66
CA GLN A 301 -3.07 -15.84 -11.42
C GLN A 301 -1.95 -16.50 -12.22
N TYR A 302 -1.65 -17.76 -11.94
CA TYR A 302 -0.65 -18.53 -12.68
C TYR A 302 -1.05 -18.69 -14.15
N GLY A 303 -0.04 -18.70 -15.03
CA GLY A 303 -0.22 -19.01 -16.46
C GLY A 303 -0.82 -17.89 -17.30
N SER A 304 -1.10 -16.71 -16.74
CA SER A 304 -1.56 -15.55 -17.50
C SER A 304 -0.39 -14.66 -17.87
N SER A 305 -0.21 -14.41 -19.17
CA SER A 305 0.94 -13.70 -19.72
C SER A 305 0.72 -12.19 -19.77
N THR A 306 1.08 -11.51 -18.70
CA THR A 306 1.65 -10.15 -18.75
C THR A 306 2.93 -10.14 -17.94
N THR A 307 3.91 -9.35 -18.38
CA THR A 307 5.18 -9.17 -17.69
C THR A 307 4.90 -8.81 -16.22
N PRO A 308 5.54 -9.49 -15.24
CA PRO A 308 5.39 -9.16 -13.84
C PRO A 308 5.58 -7.67 -13.62
N ILE A 309 4.77 -7.03 -12.78
CA ILE A 309 5.22 -5.78 -12.16
C ILE A 309 6.36 -6.19 -11.22
N THR A 310 7.56 -6.34 -11.76
CA THR A 310 8.76 -6.55 -10.97
C THR A 310 8.96 -5.32 -10.09
N THR A 311 8.56 -5.39 -8.82
CA THR A 311 9.04 -4.50 -7.76
C THR A 311 10.48 -4.83 -7.34
N ALA A 312 11.32 -5.11 -8.33
CA ALA A 312 12.77 -5.20 -8.20
C ALA A 312 13.45 -4.92 -9.55
N ALA A 313 12.98 -3.92 -10.31
CA ALA A 313 13.98 -3.04 -10.90
C ALA A 313 14.75 -2.47 -9.70
N THR A 314 16.06 -2.71 -9.60
CA THR A 314 16.93 -1.93 -8.71
C THR A 314 16.49 -0.48 -8.84
N ALA A 315 15.83 0.04 -7.80
CA ALA A 315 15.16 1.33 -7.89
C ALA A 315 16.18 2.31 -8.44
N ASN A 316 15.91 2.89 -9.61
CA ASN A 316 16.84 3.82 -10.27
C ASN A 316 17.34 4.78 -9.19
N PRO A 317 18.65 4.78 -8.83
CA PRO A 317 19.15 5.53 -7.70
C PRO A 317 18.83 7.01 -7.81
N LEU A 318 18.62 7.51 -9.03
CA LEU A 318 18.22 8.89 -9.30
C LEU A 318 16.81 9.22 -8.81
N ASN A 319 15.92 8.23 -8.58
CA ASN A 319 14.56 8.46 -8.06
C ASN A 319 14.54 9.00 -6.63
N GLN A 320 15.63 8.86 -5.88
CA GLN A 320 15.76 9.43 -4.54
C GLN A 320 16.01 10.96 -4.54
N ILE A 321 16.38 11.53 -5.70
CA ILE A 321 16.69 12.95 -5.84
C ILE A 321 15.43 13.77 -5.61
N LEU A 322 15.51 14.78 -4.74
CA LEU A 322 14.40 15.71 -4.50
C LEU A 322 14.74 17.07 -5.12
N VAL A 323 13.70 17.77 -5.57
CA VAL A 323 13.82 19.09 -6.20
C VAL A 323 13.04 20.14 -5.43
N TYR A 324 13.65 21.29 -5.16
CA TYR A 324 12.97 22.40 -4.48
C TYR A 324 13.73 23.72 -4.64
N PRO A 325 13.02 24.86 -4.60
CA PRO A 325 11.57 24.97 -4.77
C PRO A 325 11.16 24.64 -6.22
N ASN A 326 9.99 24.03 -6.42
CA ASN A 326 9.40 23.81 -7.74
C ASN A 326 7.89 24.07 -7.65
N PRO A 327 7.37 25.21 -8.13
CA PRO A 327 8.06 26.21 -8.95
C PRO A 327 9.18 26.97 -8.21
N TYR A 328 10.24 27.32 -8.94
CA TYR A 328 11.33 28.19 -8.49
C TYR A 328 11.02 29.63 -8.83
N ASP A 329 10.90 30.49 -7.82
CA ASP A 329 10.71 31.93 -7.99
C ASP A 329 11.98 32.67 -7.55
N SER A 330 12.66 33.27 -8.54
CA SER A 330 13.94 33.96 -8.32
C SER A 330 13.82 35.23 -7.47
N ARG A 331 12.62 35.70 -7.12
CA ARG A 331 12.41 36.85 -6.23
C ARG A 331 12.47 36.50 -4.74
N ILE A 332 12.21 35.23 -4.41
CA ILE A 332 12.05 34.76 -3.03
C ILE A 332 13.00 33.61 -2.68
N SER A 333 13.75 33.09 -3.66
CA SER A 333 14.73 32.05 -3.44
C SER A 333 15.98 32.29 -4.29
N ASP A 334 17.15 32.09 -3.71
CA ASP A 334 18.43 32.30 -4.39
C ASP A 334 18.74 31.23 -5.44
N SER A 335 18.14 30.04 -5.34
CA SER A 335 18.39 28.94 -6.28
C SER A 335 17.35 27.84 -6.23
N PHE A 336 17.19 27.18 -7.38
CA PHE A 336 16.62 25.84 -7.49
C PHE A 336 17.65 24.80 -7.03
N LYS A 337 17.23 23.79 -6.26
CA LYS A 337 18.11 22.78 -5.68
C LYS A 337 17.69 21.36 -6.04
N LEU A 338 18.67 20.54 -6.36
CA LEU A 338 18.62 19.08 -6.39
C LEU A 338 19.35 18.56 -5.16
N ILE A 339 18.73 17.67 -4.39
CA ILE A 339 19.35 17.08 -3.19
C ILE A 339 19.24 15.56 -3.21
N LYS A 340 20.04 14.90 -2.37
CA LYS A 340 20.17 13.44 -2.32
C LYS A 340 20.62 12.87 -3.67
N ILE A 341 21.49 13.60 -4.37
CA ILE A 341 22.10 13.15 -5.61
C ILE A 341 23.05 12.00 -5.25
N PRO A 342 22.86 10.79 -5.82
CA PRO A 342 23.82 9.69 -5.71
C PRO A 342 25.23 10.12 -6.14
N SER A 343 26.22 9.28 -5.89
CA SER A 343 27.57 9.56 -6.37
C SER A 343 27.63 9.61 -7.90
N ASN A 344 28.41 10.57 -8.42
CA ASN A 344 28.80 10.66 -9.83
C ASN A 344 27.64 10.79 -10.83
N VAL A 345 26.70 11.72 -10.58
CA VAL A 345 25.60 12.01 -11.51
C VAL A 345 25.94 13.20 -12.41
N ASN A 346 25.72 13.05 -13.71
CA ASN A 346 25.75 14.15 -14.67
C ASN A 346 24.36 14.81 -14.73
N VAL A 347 24.31 16.14 -14.70
CA VAL A 347 23.07 16.92 -14.69
C VAL A 347 23.09 17.97 -15.79
N LYS A 348 22.07 17.98 -16.64
CA LYS A 348 21.85 18.99 -17.69
C LYS A 348 20.56 19.75 -17.44
N VAL A 349 20.61 21.07 -17.52
CA VAL A 349 19.44 21.94 -17.54
C VAL A 349 19.17 22.33 -18.99
N ILE A 350 17.98 22.04 -19.48
CA ILE A 350 17.57 22.29 -20.86
C ILE A 350 16.26 23.08 -20.91
N ASN A 351 16.07 23.88 -21.95
CA ASN A 351 14.81 24.56 -22.23
C ASN A 351 13.77 23.60 -22.82
N ALA A 352 12.52 24.05 -22.95
CA ALA A 352 11.43 23.21 -23.50
C ALA A 352 11.60 22.82 -24.98
N ALA A 353 12.47 23.50 -25.72
CA ALA A 353 12.84 23.15 -27.09
C ALA A 353 14.04 22.17 -27.15
N GLY A 354 14.55 21.70 -25.99
CA GLY A 354 15.70 20.79 -25.91
C GLY A 354 17.07 21.46 -25.96
N GLY A 355 17.13 22.79 -26.01
CA GLY A 355 18.39 23.55 -25.99
C GLY A 355 19.08 23.48 -24.62
N LEU A 356 20.37 23.16 -24.62
CA LEU A 356 21.19 23.10 -23.41
C LEU A 356 21.45 24.49 -22.84
N LEU A 357 21.21 24.66 -21.54
CA LEU A 357 21.45 25.92 -20.82
C LEU A 357 22.62 25.79 -19.86
N ARG A 358 22.72 24.68 -19.15
CA ARG A 358 23.81 24.44 -18.20
C ARG A 358 24.07 22.95 -18.02
N GLU A 359 25.31 22.58 -17.76
CA GLU A 359 25.72 21.20 -17.51
C GLU A 359 26.63 21.14 -16.28
N TYR A 360 26.45 20.08 -15.50
CA TYR A 360 27.24 19.75 -14.31
C TYR A 360 27.64 18.28 -14.39
N SER A 361 28.91 17.99 -14.11
CA SER A 361 29.44 16.62 -14.16
C SER A 361 29.83 16.13 -12.77
N ASN A 362 29.74 14.81 -12.56
CA ASN A 362 30.17 14.13 -11.33
C ASN A 362 29.55 14.70 -10.03
N VAL A 363 28.29 15.14 -10.11
CA VAL A 363 27.58 15.74 -8.99
C VAL A 363 27.22 14.68 -7.96
N SER A 364 27.38 15.01 -6.68
CA SER A 364 26.99 14.18 -5.55
C SER A 364 26.40 15.04 -4.43
N GLY A 365 25.42 14.51 -3.68
CA GLY A 365 24.80 15.22 -2.57
C GLY A 365 23.81 16.29 -3.02
N THR A 366 24.27 17.52 -3.22
CA THR A 366 23.42 18.69 -3.50
C THR A 366 23.96 19.51 -4.67
N LEU A 367 23.06 19.97 -5.54
CA LEU A 367 23.35 20.90 -6.62
C LEU A 367 22.37 22.07 -6.58
N SER A 368 22.87 23.29 -6.78
CA SER A 368 22.07 24.52 -6.86
C SER A 368 22.20 25.14 -8.25
N TRP A 369 21.08 25.61 -8.80
CA TRP A 369 21.00 26.36 -10.04
C TRP A 369 20.29 27.70 -9.81
N ASP A 370 20.92 28.79 -10.25
CA ASP A 370 20.50 30.18 -10.03
C ASP A 370 19.61 30.74 -11.16
N GLY A 371 19.13 29.88 -12.06
CA GLY A 371 18.32 30.30 -13.20
C GLY A 371 19.12 30.97 -14.33
N LYS A 372 20.45 30.74 -14.40
CA LYS A 372 21.31 31.28 -15.46
C LYS A 372 21.82 30.21 -16.41
N ASP A 373 22.04 30.57 -17.66
CA ASP A 373 22.69 29.73 -18.67
C ASP A 373 24.22 29.70 -18.51
N SER A 374 24.92 28.98 -19.37
CA SER A 374 26.38 28.84 -19.37
C SER A 374 27.14 30.15 -19.60
N SER A 375 26.48 31.16 -20.17
CA SER A 375 27.02 32.51 -20.36
C SER A 375 26.69 33.45 -19.19
N ASN A 376 26.17 32.90 -18.08
CA ASN A 376 25.71 33.65 -16.90
C ASN A 376 24.59 34.65 -17.20
N THR A 377 23.79 34.41 -18.24
CA THR A 377 22.61 35.21 -18.55
C THR A 377 21.37 34.61 -17.91
N GLN A 378 20.51 35.45 -17.32
CA GLN A 378 19.28 35.00 -16.69
C GLN A 378 18.29 34.48 -17.73
N VAL A 379 17.87 33.22 -17.59
CA VAL A 379 16.90 32.60 -18.51
C VAL A 379 15.48 33.12 -18.29
N SER A 380 14.61 33.03 -19.29
CA SER A 380 13.23 33.54 -19.22
C SER A 380 12.36 32.79 -18.20
N ARG A 381 11.22 33.36 -17.79
CA ARG A 381 10.21 32.58 -17.06
C ARG A 381 9.68 31.45 -17.96
N GLY A 382 9.37 30.29 -17.40
CA GLY A 382 8.85 29.17 -18.19
C GLY A 382 9.18 27.80 -17.64
N ILE A 383 8.99 26.79 -18.49
CA ILE A 383 9.27 25.39 -18.18
C ILE A 383 10.66 25.02 -18.68
N TYR A 384 11.40 24.34 -17.82
CA TYR A 384 12.71 23.76 -18.09
C TYR A 384 12.71 22.31 -17.66
N TYR A 385 13.67 21.56 -18.19
CA TYR A 385 13.88 20.17 -17.85
C TYR A 385 15.29 19.97 -17.30
N ILE A 386 15.39 19.12 -16.30
CA ILE A 386 16.64 18.69 -15.71
C ILE A 386 16.83 17.24 -16.03
N VAL A 387 17.82 16.93 -16.85
CA VAL A 387 18.18 15.60 -17.30
C VAL A 387 19.34 15.12 -16.46
N MET A 388 19.19 13.96 -15.82
CA MET A 388 20.20 13.36 -14.95
C MET A 388 20.58 11.98 -15.48
N GLU A 389 21.87 11.66 -15.43
CA GLU A 389 22.41 10.38 -15.85
C GLU A 389 23.53 9.94 -14.89
N ASP A 390 23.47 8.71 -14.37
CA ASP A 390 24.52 8.15 -13.52
C ASP A 390 25.55 7.32 -14.32
N THR A 391 26.63 6.87 -13.65
CA THR A 391 27.69 6.07 -14.27
C THR A 391 27.24 4.69 -14.73
N THR A 392 26.05 4.24 -14.32
CA THR A 392 25.44 2.98 -14.74
C THR A 392 24.38 3.18 -15.83
N SER A 393 24.35 4.36 -16.46
CA SER A 393 23.41 4.73 -17.53
C SER A 393 21.94 4.84 -17.10
N ASN A 394 21.64 4.89 -15.79
CA ASN A 394 20.28 5.23 -15.35
C ASN A 394 19.99 6.69 -15.69
N LYS A 395 18.76 6.99 -16.13
CA LYS A 395 18.34 8.34 -16.48
C LYS A 395 17.13 8.78 -15.69
N ARG A 396 17.05 10.07 -15.36
CA ARG A 396 15.84 10.70 -14.80
C ARG A 396 15.69 12.10 -15.35
N VAL A 397 14.48 12.46 -15.76
CA VAL A 397 14.13 13.81 -16.19
C VAL A 397 13.14 14.41 -15.21
N ILE A 398 13.39 15.64 -14.77
CA ILE A 398 12.47 16.40 -13.93
C ILE A 398 12.05 17.68 -14.64
N LYS A 399 10.76 17.98 -14.59
CA LYS A 399 10.19 19.25 -15.04
C LYS A 399 10.31 20.29 -13.92
N MET A 400 10.80 21.48 -14.25
CA MET A 400 10.91 22.61 -13.33
C MET A 400 10.24 23.84 -13.94
N ALA A 401 9.43 24.53 -13.15
CA ALA A 401 8.88 25.83 -13.52
C ALA A 401 9.73 26.95 -12.90
N LEU A 402 10.24 27.87 -13.73
CA LEU A 402 10.89 29.09 -13.28
C LEU A 402 9.93 30.28 -13.40
N LEU A 403 9.70 30.93 -12.27
CA LEU A 403 8.93 32.14 -12.11
C LEU A 403 9.88 33.34 -11.95
N LYS A 404 9.38 34.51 -12.34
CA LYS A 404 10.04 35.80 -12.17
C LYS A 404 9.02 36.81 -11.68
#